data_AF-A0A8I2Z5C1-F1
#
_entry.id   AF-A0A8I2Z5C1-F1
#
_cell.length_a   1.000
_cell.length_b   1.000
_cell.length_c   1.000
_cell.angle_alpha   90.00
_cell.angle_beta   90.00
_cell.angle_gamma   90.00
#
_symmetry.space_group_name_H-M   'P 1'
#
loop_
_entity.id
_entity.type
_entity.pdbx_description
1 polymer ?
#
loop_
_entity_poly.entity_id
_entity_poly.type
_entity_poly.pdbx_seq_one_letter_code
_entity_poly.pdbx_strand_id
1 'polypeptide(L)'
;MTPQDKNFITRIQLQQLVSATGNPTDIANEGALAEDFYYQVLSQIRGGQRQNPNQPLNNFAQTYLFQTGSRQGAMRRQGRAAENHVQRMEQQVQRAVEAAKNKPKNPQLVIAGSLGKISFSNSKTPKPLLNIKRTESSGETQKPSNARRALGGGALDRKAILRNVERVYSTIMQMEDHARQAPPPPNDGNDEDFHVKHQEWLEQAQALNAKLWSELKVHEPIREGTVHPFIAFLSFPKGKKVFSRVFRHISFEQRTTILTMIIFHLDSLDVVHGAQLTHGEKNLSAQKREDIELFSLAVMPSLFAYFNDTQIDIVTDVLSIITSKLNVDSIAKTRVGTSMLTLVLSRAELLKQAGGGNPQAWNEWDQVFGSFFNVIEPTLPHMFPGNVNAGEDVIVWQLLAAMGVSANPEQQQRLVLAVKDRVLSTVEHAKTLPGAMASQRLGTVNLFMHSIGLDVDLLQ
;
A
#
# COMPACT_ATOMS: atom_id res chain seq x y z
N MET A 1 51.41 0.05 25.60
CA MET A 1 50.37 0.77 26.38
C MET A 1 50.31 0.18 27.76
N THR A 2 50.67 0.97 28.75
CA THR A 2 50.53 0.59 30.15
C THR A 2 49.04 0.58 30.56
N PRO A 3 48.64 -0.12 31.63
CA PRO A 3 47.26 -0.07 32.12
C PRO A 3 46.82 1.35 32.51
N GLN A 4 47.77 2.23 32.84
CA GLN A 4 47.52 3.64 33.15
C GLN A 4 47.15 4.44 31.89
N ASP A 5 47.82 4.19 30.76
CA ASP A 5 47.47 4.85 29.48
C ASP A 5 46.06 4.48 29.00
N LYS A 6 45.66 3.22 29.21
CA LYS A 6 44.30 2.77 28.86
C LYS A 6 43.24 3.46 29.71
N ASN A 7 43.51 3.63 31.01
CA ASN A 7 42.62 4.35 31.93
C ASN A 7 42.55 5.85 31.60
N PHE A 8 43.66 6.46 31.19
CA PHE A 8 43.69 7.85 30.78
C PHE A 8 42.87 8.09 29.50
N ILE A 9 43.04 7.24 28.49
CA ILE A 9 42.28 7.32 27.24
C ILE A 9 40.79 7.04 27.47
N THR A 10 40.42 6.04 28.29
CA THR A 10 39.01 5.80 28.62
C THR A 10 38.40 6.96 29.39
N ARG A 11 39.14 7.61 30.29
CA ARG A 11 38.68 8.81 31.00
C ARG A 11 38.44 9.98 30.02
N ILE A 12 39.33 10.19 29.04
CA ILE A 12 39.14 11.20 27.98
C ILE A 12 37.95 10.86 27.09
N GLN A 13 37.77 9.61 26.69
CA GLN A 13 36.64 9.18 25.86
C GLN A 13 35.30 9.32 26.59
N LEU A 14 35.27 9.03 27.89
CA LEU A 14 34.09 9.24 28.74
C LEU A 14 33.82 10.71 28.95
N GLN A 15 34.85 11.55 29.12
CA GLN A 15 34.69 12.99 29.22
C GLN A 15 34.16 13.59 27.91
N GLN A 16 34.61 13.09 26.75
CA GLN A 16 34.11 13.50 25.44
C GLN A 16 32.66 13.07 25.18
N LEU A 17 32.26 11.88 25.64
CA LEU A 17 30.86 11.42 25.58
C LEU A 17 29.95 12.26 26.49
N VAL A 18 30.41 12.61 27.68
CA VAL A 18 29.66 13.46 28.62
C VAL A 18 29.57 14.91 28.12
N SER A 19 30.61 15.43 27.46
CA SER A 19 30.54 16.75 26.80
C SER A 19 29.70 16.75 25.52
N ALA A 20 29.67 15.63 24.76
CA ALA A 20 28.78 15.46 23.61
C ALA A 20 27.30 15.40 24.00
N THR A 21 26.99 15.05 25.27
CA THR A 21 25.65 15.15 25.85
C THR A 21 25.33 16.52 26.48
N GLY A 22 26.20 17.52 26.30
CA GLY A 22 25.88 18.95 26.38
C GLY A 22 25.53 19.54 27.76
N ASN A 23 26.30 20.56 28.18
CA ASN A 23 25.85 21.53 29.18
C ASN A 23 24.58 22.26 28.67
N PRO A 24 23.61 22.58 29.54
CA PRO A 24 22.30 23.12 29.14
C PRO A 24 22.31 24.62 28.77
N THR A 25 23.47 25.21 28.47
CA THR A 25 23.59 26.65 28.18
C THR A 25 23.91 26.97 26.72
N ASP A 26 24.17 25.97 25.87
CA ASP A 26 24.45 26.21 24.45
C ASP A 26 23.18 26.05 23.60
N ILE A 27 22.83 27.12 22.88
CA ILE A 27 21.62 27.34 22.06
C ILE A 27 21.52 26.39 20.84
N ALA A 28 22.35 25.35 20.75
CA ALA A 28 22.47 24.46 19.59
C ALA A 28 21.84 23.06 19.76
N ASN A 29 20.92 22.87 20.71
CA ASN A 29 20.33 21.55 21.04
C ASN A 29 18.81 21.45 20.81
N GLU A 30 18.31 21.91 19.66
CA GLU A 30 16.93 21.58 19.23
C GLU A 30 16.74 20.07 18.96
N GLY A 31 17.79 19.36 18.54
CA GLY A 31 17.73 17.92 18.25
C GLY A 31 17.43 17.04 19.47
N ALA A 32 17.96 17.42 20.65
CA ALA A 32 17.76 16.67 21.89
C ALA A 32 16.32 16.81 22.43
N LEU A 33 15.69 17.96 22.18
CA LEU A 33 14.28 18.20 22.52
C LEU A 33 13.34 17.50 21.53
N ALA A 34 13.73 17.42 20.25
CA ALA A 34 12.96 16.73 19.21
C ALA A 34 12.88 15.21 19.46
N GLU A 35 13.96 14.58 19.92
CA GLU A 35 13.96 13.14 20.25
C GLU A 35 13.00 12.79 21.40
N ASP A 36 12.87 13.68 22.40
CA ASP A 36 11.96 13.49 23.55
C ASP A 36 10.48 13.67 23.15
N PHE A 37 10.18 14.57 22.20
CA PHE A 37 8.83 14.77 21.66
C PHE A 37 8.33 13.52 20.92
N TYR A 38 9.12 12.95 20.01
CA TYR A 38 8.70 11.75 19.28
C TYR A 38 8.49 10.56 20.21
N TYR A 39 9.32 10.41 21.25
CA TYR A 39 9.12 9.37 22.26
C TYR A 39 7.86 9.60 23.10
N GLN A 40 7.62 10.82 23.59
CA GLN A 40 6.40 11.16 24.33
C GLN A 40 5.14 10.92 23.50
N VAL A 41 5.11 11.42 22.26
CA VAL A 41 3.99 11.27 21.34
C VAL A 41 3.77 9.80 20.96
N LEU A 42 4.83 9.05 20.63
CA LEU A 42 4.72 7.61 20.36
C LEU A 42 4.24 6.85 21.60
N SER A 43 4.71 7.21 22.80
CA SER A 43 4.27 6.60 24.05
C SER A 43 2.82 6.95 24.38
N GLN A 44 2.33 8.13 24.03
CA GLN A 44 0.93 8.50 24.22
C GLN A 44 0.03 7.82 23.18
N ILE A 45 0.46 7.77 21.92
CA ILE A 45 -0.25 7.08 20.82
C ILE A 45 -0.34 5.57 21.09
N ARG A 46 0.69 4.96 21.70
CA ARG A 46 0.70 3.52 22.04
C ARG A 46 0.29 3.21 23.49
N GLY A 47 0.28 4.19 24.38
CA GLY A 47 0.27 4.01 25.83
C GLY A 47 -1.09 3.98 26.51
N GLY A 48 -2.17 3.70 25.75
CA GLY A 48 -3.48 3.36 26.32
C GLY A 48 -3.68 1.86 26.58
N GLN A 49 -2.85 0.97 26.01
CA GLN A 49 -2.97 -0.48 26.22
C GLN A 49 -1.79 -1.04 27.03
N ARG A 50 -1.81 -0.85 28.34
CA ARG A 50 -1.10 -1.76 29.26
C ARG A 50 -2.05 -2.90 29.59
N GLN A 51 -1.80 -4.07 29.03
CA GLN A 51 -2.66 -5.25 29.22
C GLN A 51 -2.49 -5.91 30.60
N ASN A 52 -1.46 -5.58 31.39
CA ASN A 52 -1.27 -6.11 32.75
C ASN A 52 -0.49 -5.14 33.68
N PRO A 53 -1.04 -4.75 34.85
CA PRO A 53 -0.39 -3.81 35.78
C PRO A 53 0.87 -4.32 36.52
N ASN A 54 1.11 -5.63 36.58
CA ASN A 54 2.12 -6.24 37.47
C ASN A 54 3.42 -6.69 36.79
N GLN A 55 3.67 -6.34 35.51
CA GLN A 55 4.90 -6.75 34.83
C GLN A 55 6.04 -5.74 35.12
N PRO A 56 7.23 -6.19 35.60
CA PRO A 56 8.32 -5.29 35.92
C PRO A 56 8.89 -4.60 34.67
N LEU A 57 9.27 -3.33 34.82
CA LEU A 57 9.72 -2.45 33.74
C LEU A 57 10.99 -3.00 33.06
N ASN A 58 11.05 -2.96 31.73
CA ASN A 58 12.21 -3.42 30.94
C ASN A 58 13.49 -2.65 31.34
N ASN A 59 14.65 -3.31 31.48
CA ASN A 59 15.90 -2.70 32.01
C ASN A 59 16.30 -1.39 31.31
N PHE A 60 16.02 -1.28 30.01
CA PHE A 60 16.26 -0.08 29.21
C PHE A 60 15.37 1.10 29.64
N ALA A 61 14.09 0.84 29.92
CA ALA A 61 13.15 1.83 30.43
C ALA A 61 13.45 2.24 31.88
N GLN A 62 13.97 1.32 32.70
CA GLN A 62 14.42 1.66 34.07
C GLN A 62 15.60 2.64 34.05
N THR A 63 16.55 2.46 33.13
CA THR A 63 17.73 3.33 33.03
C THR A 63 17.35 4.72 32.55
N TYR A 64 16.48 4.82 31.53
CA TYR A 64 15.96 6.10 31.04
C TYR A 64 15.11 6.82 32.09
N LEU A 65 14.21 6.12 32.78
CA LEU A 65 13.36 6.71 33.82
C LEU A 65 14.17 7.12 35.07
N PHE A 66 15.28 6.45 35.39
CA PHE A 66 16.20 6.91 36.44
C PHE A 66 16.95 8.18 36.04
N GLN A 67 17.28 8.32 34.77
CA GLN A 67 18.01 9.47 34.24
C GLN A 67 17.13 10.72 34.13
N THR A 68 15.84 10.56 33.83
CA THR A 68 14.87 11.65 33.72
C THR A 68 14.04 11.89 34.99
N GLY A 69 13.84 10.85 35.82
CA GLY A 69 12.94 10.86 36.98
C GLY A 69 13.42 11.60 38.23
N SER A 70 14.60 12.22 38.22
CA SER A 70 15.10 13.02 39.37
C SER A 70 14.76 14.52 39.26
N ARG A 71 13.98 14.95 38.26
CA ARG A 71 13.65 16.37 38.03
C ARG A 71 12.27 16.82 38.53
N GLN A 72 11.46 15.90 39.07
CA GLN A 72 10.15 16.21 39.66
C GLN A 72 10.08 15.68 41.10
N GLY A 73 10.79 16.33 42.01
CA GLY A 73 10.68 16.03 43.43
C GLY A 73 11.48 17.00 44.30
N ALA A 74 10.77 17.69 45.19
CA ALA A 74 11.28 18.48 46.32
C ALA A 74 11.79 19.90 46.03
N MET A 75 10.83 20.82 46.10
CA MET A 75 11.00 22.18 46.59
C MET A 75 11.46 22.13 48.06
N ARG A 76 12.75 22.35 48.35
CA ARG A 76 13.25 22.92 49.63
C ARG A 76 14.76 23.24 49.57
N ARG A 77 15.09 24.46 50.01
CA ARG A 77 16.42 25.01 50.37
C ARG A 77 17.40 23.96 50.90
N GLN A 78 18.65 23.95 50.42
CA GLN A 78 19.86 24.49 51.08
C GLN A 78 21.13 23.99 50.37
N GLY A 79 22.13 24.86 50.25
CA GLY A 79 23.38 24.58 49.54
C GLY A 79 24.24 23.50 50.20
N ARG A 80 24.74 22.57 49.37
CA ARG A 80 26.00 21.80 49.46
C ARG A 80 25.99 20.76 48.32
N ALA A 81 26.37 21.20 47.12
CA ALA A 81 26.20 20.42 45.88
C ALA A 81 27.49 19.82 45.30
N ALA A 82 28.61 19.84 46.03
CA ALA A 82 29.90 19.32 45.53
C ALA A 82 30.27 17.93 46.10
N GLU A 83 29.95 17.64 47.37
CA GLU A 83 30.34 16.35 48.00
C GLU A 83 29.49 15.15 47.55
N ASN A 84 28.28 15.38 47.04
CA ASN A 84 27.41 14.33 46.53
C ASN A 84 27.83 13.77 45.15
N HIS A 85 28.75 14.43 44.44
CA HIS A 85 29.14 14.01 43.09
C HIS A 85 30.13 12.83 43.12
N VAL A 86 31.08 12.86 44.05
CA VAL A 86 32.05 11.77 44.26
C VAL A 86 31.35 10.51 44.77
N GLN A 87 30.40 10.65 45.69
CA GLN A 87 29.65 9.52 46.24
C GLN A 87 28.71 8.88 45.20
N ARG A 88 28.12 9.67 44.30
CA ARG A 88 27.34 9.17 43.14
C ARG A 88 28.23 8.48 42.12
N MET A 89 29.43 9.01 41.88
CA MET A 89 30.42 8.38 41.00
C MET A 89 30.89 7.06 41.59
N GLU A 90 31.17 6.98 42.89
CA GLU A 90 31.54 5.74 43.58
C GLU A 90 30.42 4.69 43.50
N GLN A 91 29.15 5.06 43.75
CA GLN A 91 28.04 4.12 43.63
C GLN A 91 27.80 3.65 42.18
N GLN A 92 27.99 4.52 41.19
CA GLN A 92 27.88 4.13 39.78
C GLN A 92 29.03 3.23 39.34
N VAL A 93 30.25 3.51 39.82
CA VAL A 93 31.42 2.66 39.56
C VAL A 93 31.30 1.31 40.25
N GLN A 94 30.87 1.25 41.51
CA GLN A 94 30.60 -0.01 42.21
C GLN A 94 29.53 -0.84 41.49
N ARG A 95 28.41 -0.24 41.09
CA ARG A 95 27.36 -0.97 40.34
C ARG A 95 27.81 -1.40 38.94
N ALA A 96 28.61 -0.60 38.25
CA ALA A 96 29.16 -0.99 36.95
C ALA A 96 30.18 -2.14 37.08
N VAL A 97 30.99 -2.14 38.15
CA VAL A 97 31.95 -3.22 38.45
C VAL A 97 31.22 -4.48 38.89
N GLU A 98 30.15 -4.38 39.69
CA GLU A 98 29.31 -5.53 40.06
C GLU A 98 28.55 -6.10 38.87
N ALA A 99 28.00 -5.25 37.98
CA ALA A 99 27.36 -5.68 36.74
C ALA A 99 28.37 -6.34 35.76
N ALA A 100 29.61 -5.86 35.73
CA ALA A 100 30.68 -6.49 34.95
C ALA A 100 31.15 -7.82 35.57
N LYS A 101 31.17 -7.94 36.91
CA LYS A 101 31.53 -9.16 37.64
C LYS A 101 30.45 -10.24 37.54
N ASN A 102 29.17 -9.84 37.46
CA ASN A 102 28.02 -10.73 37.30
C ASN A 102 27.69 -11.06 35.84
N LYS A 103 28.47 -10.58 34.86
CA LYS A 103 28.28 -10.97 33.47
C LYS A 103 28.70 -12.44 33.28
N PRO A 104 27.77 -13.35 32.92
CA PRO A 104 28.10 -14.76 32.76
C PRO A 104 29.12 -14.92 31.61
N LYS A 105 30.23 -15.61 31.88
CA LYS A 105 31.34 -15.82 30.93
C LYS A 105 31.06 -16.88 29.84
N ASN A 106 29.83 -17.39 29.74
CA ASN A 106 29.45 -18.36 28.73
C ASN A 106 28.58 -17.73 27.63
N PRO A 107 28.98 -17.79 26.35
CA PRO A 107 28.28 -17.13 25.23
C PRO A 107 27.06 -17.91 24.73
N GLN A 108 26.45 -18.73 25.58
CA GLN A 108 25.32 -19.58 25.21
C GLN A 108 24.28 -19.57 26.32
N LEU A 109 23.22 -18.81 26.11
CA LEU A 109 22.00 -18.85 26.91
C LEU A 109 20.92 -19.54 26.08
N VAL A 110 20.56 -20.74 26.51
CA VAL A 110 19.37 -21.45 26.02
C VAL A 110 18.24 -21.04 26.95
N ILE A 111 17.36 -20.15 26.49
CA ILE A 111 16.14 -19.81 27.23
C ILE A 111 15.16 -20.95 26.98
N ALA A 112 14.90 -21.75 28.01
CA ALA A 112 13.93 -22.83 27.98
C ALA A 112 12.56 -22.30 27.53
N GLY A 113 11.97 -22.91 26.51
CA GLY A 113 10.67 -22.52 25.94
C GLY A 113 10.72 -21.83 24.57
N SER A 114 11.91 -21.50 24.04
CA SER A 114 12.07 -21.02 22.67
C SER A 114 12.69 -22.12 21.79
N LEU A 115 11.99 -22.51 20.72
CA LEU A 115 12.50 -23.41 19.69
C LEU A 115 13.57 -22.66 18.85
N GLY A 116 14.79 -22.55 19.39
CA GLY A 116 15.93 -22.00 18.66
C GLY A 116 17.12 -21.59 19.53
N LYS A 117 18.34 -21.94 19.10
CA LYS A 117 19.60 -21.51 19.74
C LYS A 117 19.91 -20.07 19.31
N ILE A 118 19.82 -19.12 20.24
CA ILE A 118 20.20 -17.72 20.00
C ILE A 118 21.71 -17.57 20.27
N SER A 119 22.53 -17.57 19.22
CA SER A 119 23.95 -17.23 19.33
C SER A 119 24.16 -15.74 19.01
N PHE A 120 24.79 -15.01 19.93
CA PHE A 120 25.09 -13.59 19.78
C PHE A 120 26.17 -13.37 18.71
N SER A 121 25.88 -12.54 17.69
CA SER A 121 26.85 -12.16 16.65
C SER A 121 27.59 -10.86 17.01
N ASN A 122 28.85 -10.72 16.60
CA ASN A 122 29.69 -9.54 16.77
C ASN A 122 30.00 -8.94 15.38
N SER A 123 29.97 -7.60 15.27
CA SER A 123 30.05 -6.85 14.00
C SER A 123 31.34 -7.05 13.19
N LYS A 124 32.37 -7.64 13.79
CA LYS A 124 33.67 -7.88 13.12
C LYS A 124 33.79 -9.21 12.38
N THR A 125 32.82 -10.12 12.50
CA THR A 125 32.82 -11.40 11.76
C THR A 125 31.40 -11.82 11.36
N PRO A 126 30.86 -11.34 10.23
CA PRO A 126 29.60 -11.85 9.70
C PRO A 126 29.82 -13.31 9.25
N LYS A 127 28.96 -14.25 9.70
CA LYS A 127 29.06 -15.65 9.27
C LYS A 127 28.58 -15.82 7.82
N PRO A 128 29.25 -16.69 7.02
CA PRO A 128 28.73 -17.13 5.73
C PRO A 128 27.47 -17.98 5.92
N LEU A 129 26.44 -17.71 5.10
CA LEU A 129 25.19 -18.44 5.08
C LEU A 129 25.40 -19.82 4.40
N LEU A 130 25.11 -20.88 5.16
CA LEU A 130 24.70 -22.22 4.70
C LEU A 130 25.61 -22.94 3.67
N ASN A 131 26.57 -23.74 4.14
CA ASN A 131 27.24 -24.75 3.31
C ASN A 131 26.43 -26.06 3.30
N ILE A 132 25.63 -26.27 2.25
CA ILE A 132 25.02 -27.58 1.99
C ILE A 132 26.09 -28.49 1.37
N LYS A 133 26.53 -29.50 2.13
CA LYS A 133 27.42 -30.56 1.63
C LYS A 133 26.60 -31.45 0.69
N ARG A 134 26.86 -31.35 -0.62
CA ARG A 134 26.24 -32.20 -1.64
C ARG A 134 26.88 -33.58 -1.57
N THR A 135 26.08 -34.60 -1.27
CA THR A 135 26.48 -36.02 -1.41
C THR A 135 26.59 -36.33 -2.90
N GLU A 136 27.73 -36.88 -3.32
CA GLU A 136 27.95 -37.35 -4.68
C GLU A 136 27.19 -38.67 -4.90
N SER A 137 26.22 -38.66 -5.81
CA SER A 137 25.69 -39.86 -6.43
C SER A 137 25.20 -39.51 -7.84
N SER A 138 25.79 -40.21 -8.80
CA SER A 138 25.62 -40.13 -10.25
C SER A 138 24.15 -40.17 -10.70
N GLY A 139 23.81 -39.35 -11.70
CA GLY A 139 22.52 -39.41 -12.39
C GLY A 139 22.10 -38.04 -12.92
N GLU A 140 22.05 -37.90 -14.24
CA GLU A 140 21.55 -36.72 -14.96
C GLU A 140 20.20 -36.27 -14.39
N THR A 141 20.10 -35.01 -13.97
CA THR A 141 18.83 -34.30 -13.89
C THR A 141 19.05 -32.80 -13.90
N GLN A 142 18.31 -32.15 -14.80
CA GLN A 142 18.41 -30.75 -15.17
C GLN A 142 18.28 -29.82 -13.96
N LYS A 143 19.22 -28.89 -13.81
CA LYS A 143 19.06 -27.73 -12.92
C LYS A 143 17.88 -26.88 -13.43
N PRO A 144 16.93 -26.44 -12.59
CA PRO A 144 15.99 -25.41 -13.00
C PRO A 144 16.78 -24.10 -13.08
N SER A 145 17.17 -23.72 -14.29
CA SER A 145 17.59 -22.36 -14.58
C SER A 145 16.45 -21.41 -14.19
N ASN A 146 16.79 -20.31 -13.52
CA ASN A 146 15.91 -19.15 -13.31
C ASN A 146 15.23 -18.73 -14.62
N ALA A 147 14.07 -19.29 -14.91
CA ALA A 147 13.17 -18.89 -15.98
C ALA A 147 12.36 -17.67 -15.50
N ARG A 148 13.04 -16.55 -15.29
CA ARG A 148 12.45 -15.21 -15.22
C ARG A 148 13.03 -14.32 -16.32
N ARG A 149 13.10 -14.85 -17.53
CA ARG A 149 13.38 -14.09 -18.75
C ARG A 149 12.46 -14.58 -19.86
N ALA A 150 11.20 -14.17 -19.78
CA ALA A 150 10.29 -14.27 -20.91
C ALA A 150 9.10 -13.31 -20.73
N LEU A 151 9.36 -12.04 -20.42
CA LEU A 151 8.53 -10.90 -20.83
C LEU A 151 9.51 -9.74 -21.09
N GLY A 152 9.52 -9.23 -22.32
CA GLY A 152 10.61 -8.45 -22.91
C GLY A 152 10.99 -7.16 -22.17
N GLY A 153 12.30 -6.88 -22.16
CA GLY A 153 12.92 -5.69 -21.54
C GLY A 153 14.09 -6.07 -20.64
N GLY A 154 15.34 -5.92 -21.12
CA GLY A 154 16.54 -6.33 -20.39
C GLY A 154 16.69 -5.65 -19.02
N ALA A 155 17.58 -6.14 -18.15
CA ALA A 155 17.85 -5.56 -16.83
C ALA A 155 18.18 -4.04 -16.85
N LEU A 156 18.63 -3.53 -18.01
CA LEU A 156 18.83 -2.12 -18.32
C LEU A 156 17.51 -1.32 -18.31
N ASP A 157 16.43 -1.91 -18.78
CA ASP A 157 15.09 -1.32 -18.82
C ASP A 157 14.50 -1.21 -17.41
N ARG A 158 14.64 -2.26 -16.59
CA ARG A 158 14.27 -2.23 -15.17
C ARG A 158 15.00 -1.12 -14.39
N LYS A 159 16.31 -0.95 -14.61
CA LYS A 159 17.09 0.12 -13.96
C LYS A 159 16.67 1.50 -14.46
N ALA A 160 16.33 1.63 -15.74
CA ALA A 160 15.81 2.86 -16.31
C ALA A 160 14.45 3.24 -15.70
N ILE A 161 13.53 2.29 -15.56
CA ILE A 161 12.22 2.52 -14.94
C ILE A 161 12.36 2.90 -13.47
N LEU A 162 13.20 2.22 -12.70
CA LEU A 162 13.44 2.58 -11.30
C LEU A 162 14.03 3.99 -11.16
N ARG A 163 14.96 4.37 -12.02
CA ARG A 163 15.48 5.75 -12.07
C ARG A 163 14.38 6.75 -12.41
N ASN A 164 13.46 6.38 -13.31
CA ASN A 164 12.33 7.21 -13.64
C ASN A 164 11.38 7.39 -12.44
N VAL A 165 11.08 6.32 -11.70
CA VAL A 165 10.30 6.39 -10.47
C VAL A 165 10.91 7.39 -9.48
N GLU A 166 12.24 7.37 -9.29
CA GLU A 166 12.90 8.34 -8.39
C GLU A 166 12.80 9.79 -8.89
N ARG A 167 12.87 10.02 -10.21
CA ARG A 167 12.69 11.36 -10.80
C ARG A 167 11.28 11.88 -10.54
N VAL A 168 10.26 11.07 -10.83
CA VAL A 168 8.86 11.38 -10.56
C VAL A 168 8.66 11.75 -9.08
N TYR A 169 9.22 10.97 -8.15
CA TYR A 169 9.19 11.30 -6.72
C TYR A 169 9.85 12.63 -6.39
N SER A 170 11.02 12.91 -6.97
CA SER A 170 11.75 14.16 -6.74
C SER A 170 10.96 15.37 -7.26
N THR A 171 10.37 15.25 -8.45
CA THR A 171 9.54 16.30 -9.05
C THR A 171 8.26 16.53 -8.24
N ILE A 172 7.61 15.49 -7.72
CA ILE A 172 6.43 15.65 -6.85
C ILE A 172 6.79 16.33 -5.53
N MET A 173 7.92 15.97 -4.92
CA MET A 173 8.38 16.66 -3.70
C MET A 173 8.60 18.15 -3.96
N GLN A 174 9.24 18.49 -5.09
CA GLN A 174 9.40 19.88 -5.53
C GLN A 174 8.05 20.59 -5.74
N MET A 175 7.08 19.91 -6.36
CA MET A 175 5.73 20.46 -6.56
C MET A 175 4.97 20.67 -5.25
N GLU A 176 5.06 19.73 -4.31
CA GLU A 176 4.41 19.84 -3.00
C GLU A 176 5.06 20.92 -2.13
N ASP A 177 6.39 21.06 -2.16
CA ASP A 177 7.10 22.14 -1.47
C ASP A 177 6.77 23.51 -2.10
N HIS A 178 6.74 23.60 -3.43
CA HIS A 178 6.31 24.80 -4.14
C HIS A 178 4.85 25.16 -3.83
N ALA A 179 3.97 24.16 -3.68
CA ALA A 179 2.59 24.38 -3.29
C ALA A 179 2.44 24.94 -1.86
N ARG A 180 3.36 24.61 -0.95
CA ARG A 180 3.40 25.19 0.41
C ARG A 180 3.88 26.63 0.44
N GLN A 181 4.64 27.04 -0.57
CA GLN A 181 5.15 28.40 -0.73
C GLN A 181 4.17 29.32 -1.47
N ALA A 182 2.90 28.91 -1.61
CA ALA A 182 1.87 29.71 -2.24
C ALA A 182 1.72 31.07 -1.53
N PRO A 183 1.75 32.20 -2.27
CA PRO A 183 1.57 33.51 -1.67
C PRO A 183 0.17 33.61 -1.04
N PRO A 184 0.04 34.12 0.20
CA PRO A 184 -1.25 34.26 0.86
C PRO A 184 -2.14 35.25 0.09
N PRO A 185 -3.46 35.00 -0.04
CA PRO A 185 -4.35 35.92 -0.73
C PRO A 185 -4.34 37.30 -0.04
N PRO A 186 -4.33 38.40 -0.81
CA PRO A 186 -4.29 39.74 -0.26
C PRO A 186 -5.60 40.06 0.46
N ASN A 187 -5.50 40.79 1.58
CA ASN A 187 -6.65 41.13 2.43
C ASN A 187 -7.50 42.24 1.81
N ASP A 188 -6.87 43.10 1.00
CA ASP A 188 -7.51 44.11 0.15
C ASP A 188 -7.33 43.67 -1.31
N GLY A 189 -8.43 43.56 -2.04
CA GLY A 189 -8.51 42.79 -3.29
C GLY A 189 -7.74 43.31 -4.52
N ASN A 190 -6.77 44.21 -4.38
CA ASN A 190 -5.99 44.77 -5.50
C ASN A 190 -4.53 45.11 -5.10
N ASP A 191 -3.74 44.09 -4.77
CA ASP A 191 -2.28 44.22 -4.62
C ASP A 191 -1.59 43.81 -5.93
N GLU A 192 -1.10 44.77 -6.72
CA GLU A 192 -0.37 44.48 -7.98
C GLU A 192 0.85 43.57 -7.76
N ASP A 193 1.55 43.75 -6.64
CA ASP A 193 2.69 42.91 -6.23
C ASP A 193 2.28 41.46 -5.93
N PHE A 194 1.05 41.24 -5.44
CA PHE A 194 0.51 39.90 -5.26
C PHE A 194 0.25 39.24 -6.60
N HIS A 195 -0.34 39.96 -7.56
CA HIS A 195 -0.63 39.43 -8.89
C HIS A 195 0.65 39.00 -9.62
N VAL A 196 1.73 39.79 -9.55
CA VAL A 196 3.02 39.43 -10.16
C VAL A 196 3.61 38.17 -9.52
N LYS A 197 3.70 38.13 -8.18
CA LYS A 197 4.23 36.96 -7.46
C LYS A 197 3.38 35.70 -7.65
N HIS A 198 2.06 35.86 -7.72
CA HIS A 198 1.13 34.77 -7.97
C HIS A 198 1.28 34.24 -9.39
N GLN A 199 1.49 35.12 -10.38
CA GLN A 199 1.75 34.72 -11.75
C GLN A 199 3.07 33.96 -11.90
N GLU A 200 4.16 34.45 -11.30
CA GLU A 200 5.46 33.73 -11.29
C GLU A 200 5.33 32.34 -10.64
N TRP A 201 4.59 32.25 -9.54
CA TRP A 201 4.29 30.98 -8.87
C TRP A 201 3.49 30.04 -9.79
N LEU A 202 2.47 30.54 -10.50
CA LEU A 202 1.70 29.75 -11.46
C LEU A 202 2.56 29.22 -12.61
N GLU A 203 3.45 30.05 -13.17
CA GLU A 203 4.35 29.66 -14.24
C GLU A 203 5.32 28.56 -13.79
N GLN A 204 5.89 28.70 -12.58
CA GLN A 204 6.74 27.66 -11.99
C GLN A 204 5.96 26.35 -11.73
N ALA A 205 4.72 26.45 -11.24
CA ALA A 205 3.85 25.28 -11.03
C ALA A 205 3.54 24.56 -12.36
N GLN A 206 3.26 25.31 -13.42
CA GLN A 206 3.02 24.75 -14.76
C GLN A 206 4.28 24.10 -15.34
N ALA A 207 5.45 24.70 -15.18
CA ALA A 207 6.72 24.13 -15.62
C ALA A 207 7.03 22.81 -14.90
N LEU A 208 6.77 22.74 -13.59
CA LEU A 208 6.91 21.51 -12.81
C LEU A 208 5.90 20.44 -13.22
N ASN A 209 4.66 20.81 -13.55
CA ASN A 209 3.67 19.88 -14.08
C ASN A 209 4.11 19.32 -15.45
N ALA A 210 4.55 20.18 -16.38
CA ALA A 210 5.07 19.74 -17.67
C ALA A 210 6.27 18.79 -17.52
N LYS A 211 7.17 19.08 -16.57
CA LYS A 211 8.27 18.19 -16.21
C LYS A 211 7.76 16.85 -15.68
N LEU A 212 6.84 16.84 -14.72
CA LEU A 212 6.22 15.62 -14.19
C LEU A 212 5.60 14.78 -15.30
N TRP A 213 4.89 15.42 -16.23
CA TRP A 213 4.23 14.76 -17.34
C TRP A 213 5.23 14.12 -18.31
N SER A 214 6.33 14.82 -18.60
CA SER A 214 7.43 14.27 -19.42
C SER A 214 8.12 13.09 -18.75
N GLU A 215 8.28 13.12 -17.43
CA GLU A 215 8.89 12.04 -16.65
C GLU A 215 7.97 10.83 -16.55
N LEU A 216 6.66 11.03 -16.44
CA LEU A 216 5.67 9.95 -16.38
C LEU A 216 5.64 9.12 -17.68
N LYS A 217 6.11 9.69 -18.81
CA LYS A 217 6.24 9.02 -20.11
C LYS A 217 4.93 8.38 -20.61
N VAL A 218 3.80 9.01 -20.33
CA VAL A 218 2.46 8.52 -20.75
C VAL A 218 2.27 8.62 -22.27
N HIS A 219 2.92 9.58 -22.91
CA HIS A 219 2.84 9.85 -24.35
C HIS A 219 3.89 9.11 -25.20
N GLU A 220 4.68 8.20 -24.60
CA GLU A 220 5.61 7.42 -25.42
C GLU A 220 4.82 6.52 -26.39
N PRO A 221 5.28 6.35 -27.64
CA PRO A 221 4.53 5.60 -28.63
C PRO A 221 4.35 4.15 -28.17
N ILE A 222 3.13 3.64 -28.31
CA ILE A 222 2.82 2.24 -28.04
C ILE A 222 3.56 1.39 -29.07
N ARG A 223 4.68 0.78 -28.65
CA ARG A 223 5.47 -0.12 -29.50
C ARG A 223 4.98 -1.54 -29.32
N GLU A 224 4.67 -2.21 -30.43
CA GLU A 224 4.27 -3.62 -30.42
C GLU A 224 5.39 -4.49 -29.82
N GLY A 225 5.03 -5.32 -28.83
CA GLY A 225 5.93 -6.30 -28.19
C GLY A 225 6.75 -5.79 -26.99
N THR A 226 6.67 -4.52 -26.61
CA THR A 226 7.30 -4.00 -25.38
C THR A 226 6.26 -3.43 -24.42
N VAL A 227 6.40 -3.71 -23.12
CA VAL A 227 5.52 -3.13 -22.10
C VAL A 227 5.73 -1.61 -22.09
N HIS A 228 4.63 -0.87 -22.18
CA HIS A 228 4.68 0.58 -22.17
C HIS A 228 5.34 1.09 -20.86
N PRO A 229 6.25 2.10 -20.90
CA PRO A 229 7.01 2.53 -19.73
C PRO A 229 6.17 2.95 -18.54
N PHE A 230 5.01 3.57 -18.78
CA PHE A 230 4.06 3.94 -17.73
C PHE A 230 3.41 2.71 -17.08
N ILE A 231 3.11 1.66 -17.86
CA ILE A 231 2.56 0.41 -17.32
C ILE A 231 3.62 -0.33 -16.52
N ALA A 232 4.86 -0.37 -17.02
CA ALA A 232 5.99 -0.94 -16.29
C ALA A 232 6.29 -0.14 -15.00
N PHE A 233 6.08 1.17 -14.99
CA PHE A 233 6.15 2.02 -13.79
C PHE A 233 5.12 1.58 -12.74
N LEU A 234 3.88 1.26 -13.14
CA LEU A 234 2.82 0.77 -12.25
C LEU A 234 3.04 -0.66 -11.74
N SER A 235 3.94 -1.44 -12.35
CA SER A 235 4.32 -2.76 -11.81
C SER A 235 5.16 -2.64 -10.53
N PHE A 236 5.83 -1.51 -10.28
CA PHE A 236 6.66 -1.33 -9.09
C PHE A 236 5.85 -0.82 -7.89
N PRO A 237 6.04 -1.37 -6.67
CA PRO A 237 5.33 -0.92 -5.46
C PRO A 237 5.47 0.57 -5.18
N LYS A 238 6.65 1.15 -5.45
CA LYS A 238 6.92 2.57 -5.27
C LYS A 238 6.16 3.43 -6.29
N GLY A 239 6.05 2.97 -7.54
CA GLY A 239 5.23 3.62 -8.57
C GLY A 239 3.73 3.61 -8.21
N LYS A 240 3.21 2.48 -7.72
CA LYS A 240 1.81 2.39 -7.26
C LYS A 240 1.51 3.35 -6.10
N LYS A 241 2.40 3.47 -5.11
CA LYS A 241 2.20 4.37 -3.94
C LYS A 241 2.22 5.86 -4.30
N VAL A 242 2.99 6.25 -5.31
CA VAL A 242 3.06 7.65 -5.72
C VAL A 242 1.88 8.07 -6.59
N PHE A 243 1.18 7.10 -7.18
CA PHE A 243 0.07 7.33 -8.11
C PHE A 243 -0.98 8.30 -7.56
N SER A 244 -1.44 8.11 -6.33
CA SER A 244 -2.45 8.99 -5.74
C SER A 244 -1.98 10.44 -5.55
N ARG A 245 -0.68 10.65 -5.32
CA ARG A 245 -0.06 11.98 -5.23
C ARG A 245 0.06 12.61 -6.61
N VAL A 246 0.55 11.84 -7.59
CA VAL A 246 0.59 12.24 -9.00
C VAL A 246 -0.80 12.71 -9.46
N PHE A 247 -1.83 11.93 -9.18
CA PHE A 247 -3.20 12.21 -9.62
C PHE A 247 -3.76 13.54 -9.09
N ARG A 248 -3.32 13.99 -7.90
CA ARG A 248 -3.74 15.29 -7.33
C ARG A 248 -3.19 16.50 -8.08
N HIS A 249 -2.01 16.37 -8.68
CA HIS A 249 -1.32 17.48 -9.35
C HIS A 249 -1.55 17.53 -10.86
N ILE A 250 -2.27 16.56 -11.41
CA ILE A 250 -2.51 16.38 -12.84
C ILE A 250 -3.88 16.94 -13.23
N SER A 251 -3.99 17.51 -14.44
CA SER A 251 -5.21 18.10 -14.98
C SER A 251 -6.27 17.05 -15.34
N PHE A 252 -7.52 17.48 -15.58
CA PHE A 252 -8.61 16.59 -15.97
C PHE A 252 -8.28 15.80 -17.25
N GLU A 253 -7.78 16.47 -18.30
CA GLU A 253 -7.42 15.85 -19.58
C GLU A 253 -6.31 14.81 -19.43
N GLN A 254 -5.26 15.15 -18.67
CA GLN A 254 -4.15 14.23 -18.41
C GLN A 254 -4.61 13.02 -17.58
N ARG A 255 -5.57 13.19 -16.66
CA ARG A 255 -6.21 12.06 -15.95
C ARG A 255 -6.99 11.17 -16.91
N THR A 256 -7.69 11.75 -17.89
CA THR A 256 -8.35 10.98 -18.96
C THR A 256 -7.34 10.12 -19.70
N THR A 257 -6.21 10.71 -20.11
CA THR A 257 -5.15 9.97 -20.82
C THR A 257 -4.57 8.83 -19.98
N ILE A 258 -4.31 9.07 -18.68
CA ILE A 258 -3.84 8.02 -17.77
C ILE A 258 -4.87 6.89 -17.67
N LEU A 259 -6.14 7.22 -17.49
CA LEU A 259 -7.22 6.25 -17.38
C LEU A 259 -7.30 5.38 -18.64
N THR A 260 -7.34 6.00 -19.82
CA THR A 260 -7.36 5.30 -21.11
C THR A 260 -6.13 4.40 -21.28
N MET A 261 -4.94 4.85 -20.89
CA MET A 261 -3.72 4.03 -20.97
C MET A 261 -3.76 2.82 -20.03
N ILE A 262 -4.28 2.98 -18.81
CA ILE A 262 -4.44 1.86 -17.86
C ILE A 262 -5.45 0.85 -18.41
N ILE A 263 -6.57 1.32 -18.96
CA ILE A 263 -7.61 0.46 -19.51
C ILE A 263 -7.11 -0.28 -20.75
N PHE A 264 -6.46 0.42 -21.68
CA PHE A 264 -5.92 -0.17 -22.90
C PHE A 264 -4.89 -1.28 -22.63
N HIS A 265 -4.19 -1.22 -21.50
CA HIS A 265 -3.20 -2.21 -21.07
C HIS A 265 -3.66 -3.07 -19.88
N LEU A 266 -4.96 -3.09 -19.57
CA LEU A 266 -5.50 -3.72 -18.37
C LEU A 266 -5.20 -5.23 -18.33
N ASP A 267 -5.23 -5.90 -19.49
CA ASP A 267 -4.91 -7.32 -19.66
C ASP A 267 -3.43 -7.65 -19.43
N SER A 268 -2.53 -6.73 -19.82
CA SER A 268 -1.07 -6.84 -19.67
C SER A 268 -0.57 -6.43 -18.28
N LEU A 269 -1.42 -5.80 -17.46
CA LEU A 269 -1.04 -5.27 -16.16
C LEU A 269 -0.72 -6.41 -15.18
N ASP A 270 0.37 -6.30 -14.43
CA ASP A 270 0.91 -7.39 -13.59
C ASP A 270 -0.07 -7.91 -12.51
N VAL A 271 -1.07 -7.09 -12.14
CA VAL A 271 -2.14 -7.43 -11.18
C VAL A 271 -3.34 -8.15 -11.82
N VAL A 272 -3.41 -8.20 -13.15
CA VAL A 272 -4.44 -8.89 -13.92
C VAL A 272 -3.81 -10.11 -14.62
N HIS A 273 -2.67 -9.91 -15.26
CA HIS A 273 -1.93 -10.96 -15.94
C HIS A 273 -1.46 -12.06 -14.97
N GLY A 274 -2.03 -13.26 -15.11
CA GLY A 274 -1.74 -14.40 -14.24
C GLY A 274 -2.13 -14.16 -12.77
N ALA A 275 -3.16 -13.34 -12.55
CA ALA A 275 -3.83 -13.14 -11.26
C ALA A 275 -5.24 -13.77 -11.22
N GLN A 276 -5.56 -14.61 -12.22
CA GLN A 276 -6.85 -15.28 -12.35
C GLN A 276 -7.09 -16.21 -11.15
N LEU A 277 -8.26 -16.08 -10.54
CA LEU A 277 -8.67 -16.88 -9.39
C LEU A 277 -9.40 -18.15 -9.87
N THR A 278 -8.77 -18.94 -10.75
CA THR A 278 -9.40 -20.15 -11.29
C THR A 278 -9.33 -21.31 -10.28
N HIS A 279 -10.42 -22.09 -10.23
CA HIS A 279 -10.58 -23.26 -9.36
C HIS A 279 -9.36 -24.21 -9.39
N GLY A 280 -8.78 -24.46 -8.21
CA GLY A 280 -7.95 -25.64 -7.97
C GLY A 280 -6.44 -25.49 -8.16
N GLU A 281 -5.94 -24.43 -8.81
CA GLU A 281 -4.49 -24.27 -9.00
C GLU A 281 -3.89 -23.16 -8.13
N LYS A 282 -3.00 -23.60 -7.23
CA LYS A 282 -1.94 -22.84 -6.52
C LYS A 282 -2.32 -21.41 -6.17
N ASN A 283 -2.71 -21.21 -4.91
CA ASN A 283 -2.64 -19.95 -4.17
C ASN A 283 -1.71 -18.95 -4.86
N LEU A 284 -2.27 -17.82 -5.32
CA LEU A 284 -1.50 -16.68 -5.81
C LEU A 284 -0.26 -16.51 -4.92
N SER A 285 0.91 -16.34 -5.54
CA SER A 285 2.14 -16.07 -4.79
C SER A 285 1.87 -14.94 -3.79
N ALA A 286 2.36 -15.09 -2.55
CA ALA A 286 2.17 -14.07 -1.51
C ALA A 286 2.56 -12.67 -2.02
N GLN A 287 3.61 -12.59 -2.84
CA GLN A 287 4.04 -11.37 -3.50
C GLN A 287 2.97 -10.80 -4.46
N LYS A 288 2.36 -11.63 -5.31
CA LYS A 288 1.28 -11.19 -6.22
C LYS A 288 0.05 -10.71 -5.45
N ARG A 289 -0.29 -11.38 -4.34
CA ARG A 289 -1.43 -10.97 -3.49
C ARG A 289 -1.17 -9.59 -2.88
N GLU A 290 0.02 -9.37 -2.32
CA GLU A 290 0.43 -8.05 -1.81
C GLU A 290 0.41 -6.99 -2.92
N ASP A 291 0.88 -7.33 -4.12
CA ASP A 291 0.88 -6.42 -5.26
C ASP A 291 -0.54 -6.03 -5.73
N ILE A 292 -1.50 -6.95 -5.67
CA ILE A 292 -2.92 -6.72 -5.96
C ILE A 292 -3.54 -5.84 -4.88
N GLU A 293 -3.30 -6.15 -3.60
CA GLU A 293 -3.81 -5.36 -2.47
C GLU A 293 -3.26 -3.93 -2.50
N LEU A 294 -1.96 -3.77 -2.77
CA LEU A 294 -1.33 -2.46 -2.87
C LEU A 294 -1.91 -1.65 -4.04
N PHE A 295 -2.12 -2.28 -5.20
CA PHE A 295 -2.78 -1.61 -6.33
C PHE A 295 -4.23 -1.22 -5.98
N SER A 296 -4.97 -2.10 -5.33
CA SER A 296 -6.35 -1.86 -4.88
C SER A 296 -6.46 -0.72 -3.88
N LEU A 297 -5.45 -0.52 -3.02
CA LEU A 297 -5.47 0.54 -2.01
C LEU A 297 -4.86 1.86 -2.49
N ALA A 298 -3.88 1.82 -3.39
CA ALA A 298 -3.13 3.00 -3.82
C ALA A 298 -3.60 3.61 -5.13
N VAL A 299 -4.03 2.78 -6.10
CA VAL A 299 -4.36 3.21 -7.47
C VAL A 299 -5.87 3.31 -7.68
N MET A 300 -6.61 2.25 -7.31
CA MET A 300 -8.06 2.18 -7.54
C MET A 300 -8.85 3.36 -6.95
N PRO A 301 -8.59 3.86 -5.72
CA PRO A 301 -9.37 4.97 -5.18
C PRO A 301 -9.24 6.27 -5.98
N SER A 302 -8.05 6.53 -6.53
CA SER A 302 -7.82 7.70 -7.39
C SER A 302 -8.51 7.56 -8.74
N LEU A 303 -8.49 6.36 -9.33
CA LEU A 303 -9.26 6.07 -10.54
C LEU A 303 -10.76 6.21 -10.29
N PHE A 304 -11.27 5.65 -9.20
CA PHE A 304 -12.68 5.73 -8.80
C PHE A 304 -13.13 7.18 -8.59
N ALA A 305 -12.35 7.98 -7.87
CA ALA A 305 -12.68 9.37 -7.62
C ALA A 305 -12.84 10.15 -8.93
N TYR A 306 -11.92 9.98 -9.87
CA TYR A 306 -12.01 10.65 -11.16
C TYR A 306 -13.10 10.09 -12.07
N PHE A 307 -13.27 8.77 -12.10
CA PHE A 307 -14.31 8.13 -12.90
C PHE A 307 -15.73 8.53 -12.44
N ASN A 308 -15.90 8.86 -11.17
CA ASN A 308 -17.15 9.41 -10.66
C ASN A 308 -17.45 10.83 -11.17
N ASP A 309 -16.46 11.54 -11.72
CA ASP A 309 -16.64 12.86 -12.31
C ASP A 309 -16.83 12.82 -13.84
N THR A 310 -16.68 11.65 -14.48
CA THR A 310 -16.76 11.54 -15.96
C THR A 310 -18.19 11.48 -16.47
N GLN A 311 -18.39 11.95 -17.70
CA GLN A 311 -19.67 11.90 -18.42
C GLN A 311 -19.90 10.52 -19.08
N ILE A 312 -21.13 10.29 -19.55
CA ILE A 312 -21.54 9.00 -20.15
C ILE A 312 -20.69 8.63 -21.36
N ASP A 313 -20.28 9.59 -22.19
CA ASP A 313 -19.49 9.34 -23.40
C ASP A 313 -18.16 8.64 -23.07
N ILE A 314 -17.43 9.14 -22.05
CA ILE A 314 -16.18 8.53 -21.59
C ILE A 314 -16.44 7.14 -21.00
N VAL A 315 -17.55 6.94 -20.29
CA VAL A 315 -17.92 5.65 -19.68
C VAL A 315 -18.21 4.61 -20.78
N THR A 316 -18.94 5.01 -21.82
CA THR A 316 -19.22 4.20 -23.01
C THR A 316 -17.94 3.85 -23.76
N ASP A 317 -17.06 4.83 -24.00
CA ASP A 317 -15.76 4.60 -24.66
C ASP A 317 -14.89 3.61 -23.89
N VAL A 318 -14.86 3.74 -22.55
CA VAL A 318 -14.12 2.82 -21.69
C VAL A 318 -14.66 1.40 -21.81
N LEU A 319 -15.98 1.21 -21.77
CA LEU A 319 -16.58 -0.12 -21.92
C LEU A 319 -16.34 -0.68 -23.33
N SER A 320 -16.38 0.17 -24.35
CA SER A 320 -16.12 -0.19 -25.74
C SER A 320 -14.67 -0.66 -25.95
N ILE A 321 -13.69 0.03 -25.35
CA ILE A 321 -12.27 -0.38 -25.39
C ILE A 321 -12.10 -1.76 -24.72
N ILE A 322 -12.69 -1.94 -23.54
CA ILE A 322 -12.60 -3.22 -22.80
C ILE A 322 -13.19 -4.36 -23.63
N THR A 323 -14.33 -4.14 -24.29
CA THR A 323 -15.04 -5.16 -25.05
C THR A 323 -14.35 -5.49 -26.38
N SER A 324 -13.79 -4.48 -27.07
CA SER A 324 -13.28 -4.64 -28.44
C SER A 324 -11.79 -4.98 -28.51
N LYS A 325 -10.98 -4.54 -27.53
CA LYS A 325 -9.52 -4.65 -27.58
C LYS A 325 -8.94 -5.65 -26.58
N LEU A 326 -9.67 -5.99 -25.53
CA LEU A 326 -9.12 -6.76 -24.40
C LEU A 326 -9.77 -8.14 -24.27
N ASN A 327 -9.06 -9.04 -23.59
CA ASN A 327 -9.61 -10.32 -23.21
C ASN A 327 -10.48 -10.19 -21.95
N VAL A 328 -11.78 -9.96 -22.15
CA VAL A 328 -12.78 -9.82 -21.08
C VAL A 328 -12.81 -11.06 -20.17
N ASP A 329 -12.64 -12.27 -20.71
CA ASP A 329 -12.64 -13.51 -19.92
C ASP A 329 -11.53 -13.50 -18.86
N SER A 330 -10.32 -13.09 -19.25
CA SER A 330 -9.19 -12.97 -18.33
C SER A 330 -9.39 -11.87 -17.29
N ILE A 331 -9.91 -10.71 -17.71
CA ILE A 331 -10.12 -9.56 -16.83
C ILE A 331 -11.18 -9.88 -15.76
N ALA A 332 -12.30 -10.47 -16.18
CA ALA A 332 -13.43 -10.76 -15.31
C ALA A 332 -13.08 -11.75 -14.18
N LYS A 333 -12.11 -12.65 -14.39
CA LYS A 333 -11.63 -13.63 -13.38
C LYS A 333 -10.66 -13.06 -12.35
N THR A 334 -10.35 -11.76 -12.40
CA THR A 334 -9.37 -11.11 -11.50
C THR A 334 -10.06 -10.10 -10.61
N ARG A 335 -9.63 -9.99 -9.34
CA ARG A 335 -10.23 -9.05 -8.39
C ARG A 335 -10.24 -7.60 -8.90
N VAL A 336 -9.11 -7.13 -9.45
CA VAL A 336 -8.98 -5.75 -9.96
C VAL A 336 -9.84 -5.55 -11.21
N GLY A 337 -9.84 -6.52 -12.13
CA GLY A 337 -10.66 -6.46 -13.33
C GLY A 337 -12.16 -6.44 -13.02
N THR A 338 -12.63 -7.33 -12.15
CA THR A 338 -14.03 -7.31 -11.67
C THR A 338 -14.38 -5.96 -11.05
N SER A 339 -13.54 -5.41 -10.16
CA SER A 339 -13.78 -4.09 -9.56
C SER A 339 -13.82 -2.94 -10.57
N MET A 340 -12.97 -2.96 -11.60
CA MET A 340 -13.00 -1.96 -12.68
C MET A 340 -14.27 -2.08 -13.53
N LEU A 341 -14.69 -3.30 -13.87
CA LEU A 341 -15.95 -3.53 -14.60
C LEU A 341 -17.15 -3.06 -13.77
N THR A 342 -17.18 -3.37 -12.47
CA THR A 342 -18.26 -2.92 -11.56
C THR A 342 -18.30 -1.40 -11.49
N LEU A 343 -17.14 -0.73 -11.43
CA LEU A 343 -17.07 0.73 -11.45
C LEU A 343 -17.73 1.29 -12.72
N VAL A 344 -17.34 0.79 -13.90
CA VAL A 344 -17.86 1.27 -15.18
C VAL A 344 -19.38 1.18 -15.24
N LEU A 345 -19.94 0.02 -14.87
CA LEU A 345 -21.39 -0.20 -14.87
C LEU A 345 -22.11 0.63 -13.80
N SER A 346 -21.55 0.71 -12.59
CA SER A 346 -22.14 1.51 -11.49
C SER A 346 -22.20 2.99 -11.82
N ARG A 347 -21.18 3.53 -12.53
CA ARG A 347 -21.16 4.93 -12.95
C ARG A 347 -22.21 5.22 -14.00
N ALA A 348 -22.38 4.34 -14.99
CA ALA A 348 -23.45 4.49 -15.97
C ALA A 348 -24.81 4.53 -15.27
N GLU A 349 -25.05 3.64 -14.31
CA GLU A 349 -26.31 3.65 -13.57
C GLU A 349 -26.52 4.93 -12.74
N LEU A 350 -25.48 5.42 -12.05
CA LEU A 350 -25.55 6.68 -11.31
C LEU A 350 -25.86 7.88 -12.23
N LEU A 351 -25.29 7.90 -13.44
CA LEU A 351 -25.58 8.92 -14.44
C LEU A 351 -27.04 8.84 -14.94
N LYS A 352 -27.55 7.63 -15.14
CA LYS A 352 -28.93 7.38 -15.56
C LYS A 352 -29.92 7.89 -14.50
N GLN A 353 -29.66 7.59 -13.22
CA GLN A 353 -30.48 8.04 -12.09
C GLN A 353 -30.41 9.55 -11.87
N ALA A 354 -29.25 10.16 -12.11
CA ALA A 354 -29.08 11.61 -12.05
C ALA A 354 -29.75 12.36 -13.22
N GLY A 355 -30.34 11.65 -14.19
CA GLY A 355 -30.89 12.24 -15.41
C GLY A 355 -29.83 12.83 -16.33
N GLY A 356 -28.58 12.36 -16.23
CA GLY A 356 -27.47 12.79 -17.08
C GLY A 356 -27.45 12.06 -18.42
N GLY A 357 -26.94 12.73 -19.45
CA GLY A 357 -26.70 12.14 -20.77
C GLY A 357 -27.84 12.36 -21.77
N ASN A 358 -27.47 12.43 -23.05
CA ASN A 358 -28.42 12.61 -24.15
C ASN A 358 -29.03 11.26 -24.56
N PRO A 359 -30.26 11.23 -25.12
CA PRO A 359 -30.88 9.98 -25.59
C PRO A 359 -30.01 9.21 -26.60
N GLN A 360 -29.25 9.92 -27.44
CA GLN A 360 -28.32 9.29 -28.39
C GLN A 360 -27.15 8.59 -27.69
N ALA A 361 -26.59 9.18 -26.65
CA ALA A 361 -25.50 8.58 -25.87
C ALA A 361 -25.97 7.34 -25.12
N TRP A 362 -27.22 7.35 -24.64
CA TRP A 362 -27.84 6.17 -24.02
C TRP A 362 -28.10 5.03 -25.02
N ASN A 363 -28.50 5.35 -26.25
CA ASN A 363 -28.62 4.34 -27.30
C ASN A 363 -27.27 3.70 -27.63
N GLU A 364 -26.19 4.49 -27.66
CA GLU A 364 -24.83 3.98 -27.88
C GLU A 364 -24.37 3.10 -26.70
N TRP A 365 -24.62 3.55 -25.47
CA TRP A 365 -24.37 2.77 -24.26
C TRP A 365 -25.07 1.41 -24.31
N ASP A 366 -26.36 1.36 -24.66
CA ASP A 366 -27.13 0.11 -24.71
C ASP A 366 -26.57 -0.87 -25.75
N GLN A 367 -26.07 -0.37 -26.89
CA GLN A 367 -25.41 -1.19 -27.92
C GLN A 367 -24.07 -1.76 -27.44
N VAL A 368 -23.25 -0.91 -26.80
CA VAL A 368 -21.95 -1.32 -26.24
C VAL A 368 -22.15 -2.30 -25.09
N PHE A 369 -23.10 -2.03 -24.20
CA PHE A 369 -23.47 -2.92 -23.10
C PHE A 369 -24.00 -4.26 -23.60
N GLY A 370 -24.85 -4.27 -24.63
CA GLY A 370 -25.33 -5.51 -25.25
C GLY A 370 -24.19 -6.35 -25.84
N SER A 371 -23.22 -5.69 -26.49
CA SER A 371 -22.02 -6.35 -27.02
C SER A 371 -21.14 -6.91 -25.90
N PHE A 372 -20.90 -6.12 -24.85
CA PHE A 372 -20.18 -6.54 -23.65
C PHE A 372 -20.85 -7.74 -22.97
N PHE A 373 -22.18 -7.71 -22.81
CA PHE A 373 -22.95 -8.78 -22.17
C PHE A 373 -22.76 -10.12 -22.89
N ASN A 374 -22.83 -10.12 -24.23
CA ASN A 374 -22.63 -11.34 -25.02
C ASN A 374 -21.20 -11.89 -24.89
N VAL A 375 -20.20 -11.03 -24.68
CA VAL A 375 -18.80 -11.45 -24.49
C VAL A 375 -18.57 -12.00 -23.09
N ILE A 376 -19.13 -11.38 -22.05
CA ILE A 376 -18.89 -11.77 -20.65
C ILE A 376 -19.75 -12.96 -20.19
N GLU A 377 -20.96 -13.14 -20.75
CA GLU A 377 -21.90 -14.20 -20.36
C GLU A 377 -21.27 -15.59 -20.18
N PRO A 378 -20.50 -16.15 -21.14
CA PRO A 378 -19.90 -17.47 -20.97
C PRO A 378 -18.84 -17.53 -19.85
N THR A 379 -18.33 -16.37 -19.43
CA THR A 379 -17.33 -16.27 -18.36
C THR A 379 -17.98 -16.24 -16.97
N LEU A 380 -19.24 -15.77 -16.85
CA LEU A 380 -19.90 -15.52 -15.56
C LEU A 380 -19.84 -16.69 -14.57
N PRO A 381 -20.08 -17.96 -14.97
CA PRO A 381 -20.00 -19.08 -14.03
C PRO A 381 -18.58 -19.30 -13.49
N HIS A 382 -17.56 -18.90 -14.26
CA HIS A 382 -16.15 -19.12 -13.97
C HIS A 382 -15.47 -17.94 -13.25
N MET A 383 -16.19 -16.85 -12.98
CA MET A 383 -15.67 -15.70 -12.25
C MET A 383 -15.52 -15.94 -10.75
N PHE A 384 -16.28 -16.88 -10.20
CA PHE A 384 -16.32 -17.13 -8.76
C PHE A 384 -15.02 -17.79 -8.27
N PRO A 385 -14.31 -17.16 -7.33
CA PRO A 385 -13.07 -17.72 -6.82
C PRO A 385 -13.35 -18.89 -5.87
N GLY A 386 -12.80 -20.06 -6.21
CA GLY A 386 -12.76 -21.23 -5.33
C GLY A 386 -14.11 -21.72 -4.82
N ASN A 387 -14.08 -22.47 -3.71
CA ASN A 387 -15.29 -23.04 -3.12
C ASN A 387 -16.14 -21.94 -2.45
N VAL A 388 -17.44 -22.17 -2.35
CA VAL A 388 -18.44 -21.26 -1.74
C VAL A 388 -18.04 -20.79 -0.34
N ASN A 389 -17.28 -21.62 0.38
CA ASN A 389 -16.86 -21.38 1.75
C ASN A 389 -15.82 -20.26 1.91
N ALA A 390 -15.08 -19.91 0.84
CA ALA A 390 -13.95 -18.96 0.93
C ALA A 390 -14.41 -17.50 1.14
N GLY A 391 -15.58 -17.15 0.61
CA GLY A 391 -16.19 -15.85 0.81
C GLY A 391 -15.53 -14.65 0.17
N GLU A 392 -14.68 -14.89 -0.82
CA GLU A 392 -14.02 -13.85 -1.61
C GLU A 392 -14.86 -13.43 -2.83
N ASP A 393 -16.13 -13.84 -2.90
CA ASP A 393 -17.05 -13.67 -4.03
C ASP A 393 -17.89 -12.39 -3.98
N VAL A 394 -17.79 -11.58 -2.93
CA VAL A 394 -18.55 -10.32 -2.77
C VAL A 394 -18.41 -9.39 -3.97
N ILE A 395 -17.20 -9.28 -4.53
CA ILE A 395 -16.91 -8.38 -5.67
C ILE A 395 -17.57 -8.91 -6.95
N VAL A 396 -17.67 -10.24 -7.09
CA VAL A 396 -18.38 -10.87 -8.22
C VAL A 396 -19.87 -10.62 -8.09
N TRP A 397 -20.44 -10.77 -6.89
CA TRP A 397 -21.85 -10.43 -6.63
C TRP A 397 -22.16 -8.94 -6.88
N GLN A 398 -21.25 -8.03 -6.52
CA GLN A 398 -21.38 -6.61 -6.83
C GLN A 398 -21.36 -6.34 -8.34
N LEU A 399 -20.50 -7.02 -9.11
CA LEU A 399 -20.53 -6.91 -10.58
C LEU A 399 -21.86 -7.41 -11.14
N LEU A 400 -22.32 -8.59 -10.70
CA LEU A 400 -23.57 -9.18 -11.15
C LEU A 400 -24.77 -8.28 -10.84
N ALA A 401 -24.77 -7.64 -9.67
CA ALA A 401 -25.79 -6.66 -9.32
C ALA A 401 -25.75 -5.44 -10.26
N ALA A 402 -24.56 -4.87 -10.51
CA ALA A 402 -24.41 -3.75 -11.44
C ALA A 402 -24.85 -4.12 -12.87
N MET A 403 -24.53 -5.33 -13.33
CA MET A 403 -25.02 -5.88 -14.60
C MET A 403 -26.53 -6.07 -14.61
N GLY A 404 -27.12 -6.58 -13.52
CA GLY A 404 -28.55 -6.83 -13.39
C GLY A 404 -29.40 -5.57 -13.53
N VAL A 405 -28.95 -4.46 -12.95
CA VAL A 405 -29.63 -3.15 -13.09
C VAL A 405 -29.52 -2.59 -14.52
N SER A 406 -28.37 -2.78 -15.17
CA SER A 406 -28.14 -2.31 -16.55
C SER A 406 -28.80 -3.20 -17.62
N ALA A 407 -29.13 -4.44 -17.28
CA ALA A 407 -29.63 -5.44 -18.20
C ALA A 407 -31.12 -5.26 -18.55
N ASN A 408 -31.47 -5.56 -19.80
CA ASN A 408 -32.86 -5.71 -20.21
C ASN A 408 -33.47 -7.03 -19.70
N PRO A 409 -34.80 -7.24 -19.76
CA PRO A 409 -35.43 -8.44 -19.18
C PRO A 409 -34.91 -9.77 -19.74
N GLU A 410 -34.55 -9.83 -21.03
CA GLU A 410 -33.98 -11.03 -21.66
C GLU A 410 -32.57 -11.32 -21.14
N GLN A 411 -31.73 -10.28 -21.03
CA GLN A 411 -30.40 -10.36 -20.45
C GLN A 411 -30.45 -10.73 -18.97
N GLN A 412 -31.41 -10.20 -18.19
CA GLN A 412 -31.62 -10.59 -16.80
C GLN A 412 -31.94 -12.09 -16.68
N GLN A 413 -32.79 -12.63 -17.56
CA GLN A 413 -33.09 -14.06 -17.58
C GLN A 413 -31.82 -14.89 -17.86
N ARG A 414 -31.03 -14.50 -18.86
CA ARG A 414 -29.75 -15.15 -19.19
C ARG A 414 -28.74 -15.07 -18.04
N LEU A 415 -28.67 -13.92 -17.37
CA LEU A 415 -27.82 -13.68 -16.21
C LEU A 415 -28.16 -14.63 -15.07
N VAL A 416 -29.46 -14.76 -14.73
CA VAL A 416 -29.95 -15.69 -13.70
C VAL A 416 -29.62 -17.14 -14.06
N LEU A 417 -29.83 -17.54 -15.31
CA LEU A 417 -29.50 -18.89 -15.77
C LEU A 417 -28.01 -19.21 -15.65
N ALA A 418 -27.13 -18.26 -16.01
CA ALA A 418 -25.69 -18.44 -15.95
C ALA A 418 -25.17 -18.63 -14.52
N VAL A 419 -25.75 -17.97 -13.52
CA VAL A 419 -25.28 -18.01 -12.12
C VAL A 419 -26.13 -18.87 -11.19
N LYS A 420 -27.18 -19.52 -11.71
CA LYS A 420 -28.14 -20.33 -10.94
C LYS A 420 -27.46 -21.31 -10.00
N ASP A 421 -26.54 -22.13 -10.51
CA ASP A 421 -25.89 -23.18 -9.73
C ASP A 421 -25.08 -22.58 -8.57
N ARG A 422 -24.45 -21.43 -8.80
CA ARG A 422 -23.71 -20.72 -7.76
C ARG A 422 -24.63 -20.11 -6.71
N VAL A 423 -25.75 -19.51 -7.12
CA VAL A 423 -26.78 -18.99 -6.19
C VAL A 423 -27.27 -20.11 -5.27
N LEU A 424 -27.70 -21.24 -5.85
CA LEU A 424 -28.23 -22.37 -5.09
C LEU A 424 -27.18 -22.92 -4.11
N SER A 425 -25.93 -23.10 -4.57
CA SER A 425 -24.84 -23.58 -3.73
C SER A 425 -24.52 -22.61 -2.57
N THR A 426 -24.59 -21.29 -2.80
CA THR A 426 -24.41 -20.29 -1.73
C THR A 426 -25.55 -20.29 -0.73
N VAL A 427 -26.80 -20.46 -1.18
CA VAL A 427 -27.97 -20.57 -0.30
C VAL A 427 -27.92 -21.85 0.55
N GLU A 428 -27.58 -22.99 -0.07
CA GLU A 428 -27.37 -24.26 0.65
C GLU A 428 -26.24 -24.14 1.69
N HIS A 429 -25.12 -23.51 1.32
CA HIS A 429 -24.04 -23.28 2.27
C HIS A 429 -24.47 -22.35 3.41
N ALA A 430 -25.22 -21.29 3.12
CA ALA A 430 -25.72 -20.37 4.14
C ALA A 430 -26.63 -21.08 5.17
N LYS A 431 -27.44 -22.07 4.75
CA LYS A 431 -28.26 -22.90 5.65
C LYS A 431 -27.41 -23.71 6.66
N THR A 432 -26.15 -23.99 6.34
CA THR A 432 -25.23 -24.73 7.23
C THR A 432 -24.48 -23.83 8.23
N LEU A 433 -24.53 -22.50 8.06
CA LEU A 433 -23.78 -21.54 8.86
C LEU A 433 -24.59 -21.02 10.06
N PRO A 434 -23.94 -20.58 11.15
CA PRO A 434 -24.60 -19.87 12.24
C PRO A 434 -25.29 -18.59 11.77
N GLY A 435 -26.42 -18.22 12.38
CA GLY A 435 -27.35 -17.19 11.87
C GLY A 435 -26.71 -15.86 11.43
N ALA A 436 -25.73 -15.32 12.15
CA ALA A 436 -25.06 -14.07 11.76
C ALA A 436 -24.23 -14.21 10.49
N MET A 437 -23.50 -15.31 10.33
CA MET A 437 -22.70 -15.59 9.12
C MET A 437 -23.59 -15.97 7.93
N ALA A 438 -24.68 -16.70 8.19
CA ALA A 438 -25.70 -17.01 7.19
C ALA A 438 -26.33 -15.73 6.63
N SER A 439 -26.74 -14.81 7.50
CA SER A 439 -27.32 -13.52 7.09
C SER A 439 -26.34 -12.69 6.25
N GLN A 440 -25.05 -12.64 6.62
CA GLN A 440 -24.05 -11.94 5.83
C GLN A 440 -23.89 -12.55 4.42
N ARG A 441 -23.88 -13.89 4.32
CA ARG A 441 -23.79 -14.60 3.03
C ARG A 441 -25.01 -14.37 2.17
N LEU A 442 -26.20 -14.54 2.74
CA LEU A 442 -27.45 -14.28 2.03
C LEU A 442 -27.55 -12.82 1.60
N GLY A 443 -27.10 -11.87 2.43
CA GLY A 443 -27.03 -10.45 2.07
C GLY A 443 -26.21 -10.17 0.80
N THR A 444 -25.12 -10.90 0.57
CA THR A 444 -24.30 -10.73 -0.64
C THR A 444 -24.98 -11.26 -1.90
N VAL A 445 -25.73 -12.37 -1.81
CA VAL A 445 -26.54 -12.89 -2.93
C VAL A 445 -27.78 -12.02 -3.14
N ASN A 446 -28.37 -11.53 -2.06
CA ASN A 446 -29.50 -10.60 -2.09
C ASN A 446 -29.16 -9.32 -2.83
N LEU A 447 -27.92 -8.80 -2.73
CA LEU A 447 -27.49 -7.66 -3.52
C LEU A 447 -27.74 -7.88 -5.02
N PHE A 448 -27.45 -9.08 -5.54
CA PHE A 448 -27.75 -9.44 -6.92
C PHE A 448 -29.25 -9.67 -7.14
N MET A 449 -29.94 -10.42 -6.28
CA MET A 449 -31.37 -10.70 -6.47
C MET A 449 -32.22 -9.42 -6.48
N HIS A 450 -31.95 -8.49 -5.57
CA HIS A 450 -32.68 -7.23 -5.50
C HIS A 450 -32.46 -6.38 -6.76
N SER A 451 -31.29 -6.47 -7.40
CA SER A 451 -31.00 -5.75 -8.65
C SER A 451 -31.90 -6.16 -9.83
N ILE A 452 -32.44 -7.38 -9.78
CA ILE A 452 -33.36 -7.94 -10.79
C ILE A 452 -34.80 -8.04 -10.27
N GLY A 453 -35.10 -7.43 -9.11
CA GLY A 453 -36.44 -7.43 -8.51
C GLY A 453 -36.86 -8.76 -7.87
N LEU A 454 -35.90 -9.62 -7.51
CA LEU A 454 -36.12 -10.87 -6.78
C LEU A 454 -35.59 -10.77 -5.34
N ASP A 455 -36.02 -11.67 -4.48
CA ASP A 455 -35.52 -11.80 -3.11
C ASP A 455 -35.19 -13.27 -2.81
N VAL A 456 -34.06 -13.52 -2.12
CA VAL A 456 -33.66 -14.88 -1.73
C VAL A 456 -34.60 -15.45 -0.67
N ASP A 457 -35.30 -14.61 0.09
CA ASP A 457 -36.32 -15.08 1.04
C ASP A 457 -37.52 -15.75 0.34
N LEU A 458 -37.72 -15.49 -0.97
CA LEU A 458 -38.71 -16.20 -1.79
C LEU A 458 -38.25 -17.61 -2.21
N LEU A 459 -36.98 -17.96 -2.00
CA LEU A 459 -36.40 -19.27 -2.30
C LEU A 459 -36.31 -20.20 -1.07
N GLN A 460 -36.83 -19.77 0.08
CA GLN A 460 -36.81 -20.55 1.33
C GLN A 460 -37.81 -21.70 1.35
#